data_AF-A0A670ZT21-F1
#
_entry.id   AF-A0A670ZT21-F1
#
_cell.length_a   1.000
_cell.length_b   1.000
_cell.length_c   1.000
_cell.angle_alpha   90.00
_cell.angle_beta   90.00
_cell.angle_gamma   90.00
#
_symmetry.space_group_name_H-M   'P 1'
#
loop_
_entity.id
_entity.type
_entity.pdbx_description
1 polymer ?
#
loop_
_entity_poly.entity_id
_entity_poly.type
_entity_poly.pdbx_seq_one_letter_code
_entity_poly.pdbx_strand_id
1 'polypeptide(L)'
;AYPWQRQQKLPKKIKYDYKGCGCLNGGTCLSYGLFSQIKYCLCPEGYDGDHCEIDVATRCYTGDGTDYRGTESKNENGEKCLFWDSHLVKRRPYNVHAENSLELGLGRHNYCRNPDGRSKPWCYVRKGYLTSVTSCDIPTCQNGRTCGQRHLSRNFKIVGGLTAPIESQPWIASIFHSRGNQFFCGGSLIDPCWVLTAAHCFSGIGSDTSKLIVRLGRSATNASNANDQEFSVERLIIHEAFSQQNRDYNNDIALMKIRSSSGQCAKESAIVKTICLPSENLMLRDHSHCEVSGYGKQSKTAIYYSRVLKSANVQLIPQSTCKGYYEGHKVNENMLCASGSEWKTDSCSGDSGGPLTCMSNGRMVLYGIVSWGDGCAKERKPGVYTRVSRYIPWIDTNMNRIHFKSFYPPK
;
A
#
# COMPACT_ATOMS: atom_id res chain seq x y z
N ALA A 1 -29.85 27.40 -40.32
CA ALA A 1 -28.71 28.31 -40.05
C ALA A 1 -28.25 28.09 -38.61
N TYR A 2 -27.14 27.40 -38.41
CA TYR A 2 -26.46 27.17 -37.12
C TYR A 2 -25.10 27.87 -37.17
N PRO A 3 -24.74 28.72 -36.19
CA PRO A 3 -23.36 29.18 -36.07
C PRO A 3 -22.60 28.39 -35.00
N TRP A 4 -21.76 27.48 -35.49
CA TRP A 4 -20.41 27.11 -35.05
C TRP A 4 -19.94 27.49 -33.63
N GLN A 5 -19.79 26.45 -32.80
CA GLN A 5 -18.95 26.44 -31.61
C GLN A 5 -17.47 26.67 -31.98
N ARG A 6 -16.81 27.62 -31.33
CA ARG A 6 -15.34 27.79 -31.39
C ARG A 6 -14.68 26.58 -30.72
N GLN A 7 -14.13 25.66 -31.52
CA GLN A 7 -13.06 24.78 -31.06
C GLN A 7 -11.84 25.64 -30.73
N GLN A 8 -11.52 25.77 -29.44
CA GLN A 8 -10.22 26.29 -29.02
C GLN A 8 -9.14 25.29 -29.48
N LYS A 9 -8.36 25.69 -30.48
CA LYS A 9 -7.17 24.94 -30.94
C LYS A 9 -6.14 24.88 -29.80
N LEU A 10 -5.81 23.67 -29.36
CA LEU A 10 -4.71 23.42 -28.41
C LEU A 10 -3.37 23.87 -29.03
N PRO A 11 -2.51 24.61 -28.30
CA PRO A 11 -1.21 25.02 -28.79
C PRO A 11 -0.24 23.84 -28.97
N LYS A 12 0.39 23.78 -30.14
CA LYS A 12 1.25 22.70 -30.68
C LYS A 12 2.57 22.39 -29.94
N LYS A 13 2.77 22.78 -28.68
CA LYS A 13 4.06 22.59 -27.97
C LYS A 13 3.90 22.27 -26.49
N ILE A 14 3.27 21.14 -26.18
CA ILE A 14 3.21 20.58 -24.82
C ILE A 14 4.22 19.44 -24.74
N LYS A 15 5.16 19.50 -23.77
CA LYS A 15 6.04 18.37 -23.44
C LYS A 15 5.47 17.67 -22.20
N TYR A 16 5.30 16.36 -22.30
CA TYR A 16 4.90 15.49 -21.21
C TYR A 16 6.17 15.03 -20.48
N ASP A 17 6.30 15.39 -19.20
CA ASP A 17 7.40 14.95 -18.34
C ASP A 17 6.81 14.32 -17.08
N TYR A 18 7.27 13.12 -16.72
CA TYR A 18 6.77 12.41 -15.53
C TYR A 18 7.56 12.75 -14.26
N LYS A 19 8.67 13.50 -14.34
CA LYS A 19 9.49 13.86 -13.19
C LYS A 19 9.50 15.38 -12.97
N GLY A 20 8.77 15.87 -11.97
CA GLY A 20 9.05 17.18 -11.37
C GLY A 20 7.94 18.23 -11.28
N CYS A 21 6.65 17.90 -11.35
CA CYS A 21 5.55 18.83 -10.94
C CYS A 21 4.97 18.57 -9.54
N GLY A 22 5.25 17.42 -8.92
CA GLY A 22 4.52 17.03 -7.71
C GLY A 22 3.03 16.78 -7.92
N CYS A 23 2.62 16.31 -9.11
CA CYS A 23 1.23 15.90 -9.36
C CYS A 23 0.92 14.58 -8.63
N LEU A 24 -0.27 14.51 -8.04
CA LEU A 24 -0.72 13.46 -7.15
C LEU A 24 -1.81 12.62 -7.83
N ASN A 25 -2.16 11.49 -7.23
CA ASN A 25 -3.31 10.67 -7.64
C ASN A 25 -3.32 10.29 -9.14
N GLY A 26 -2.14 10.13 -9.74
CA GLY A 26 -2.01 9.79 -11.16
C GLY A 26 -2.08 10.99 -12.12
N GLY A 27 -2.02 12.21 -11.61
CA GLY A 27 -1.98 13.43 -12.40
C GLY A 27 -0.78 13.50 -13.35
N THR A 28 -1.00 14.04 -14.54
CA THR A 28 0.03 14.21 -15.57
C THR A 28 0.59 15.62 -15.53
N CYS A 29 1.90 15.75 -15.34
CA CYS A 29 2.60 17.03 -15.33
C CYS A 29 2.77 17.58 -16.75
N LEU A 30 2.31 18.81 -16.96
CA LEU A 30 2.51 19.54 -18.21
C LEU A 30 3.45 20.73 -17.98
N SER A 31 4.39 20.90 -18.90
CA SER A 31 5.32 22.04 -18.94
C SER A 31 5.25 22.75 -20.29
N TYR A 32 5.20 24.08 -20.27
CA TYR A 32 5.23 24.90 -21.48
C TYR A 32 6.67 25.15 -21.94
N GLY A 33 7.02 24.73 -23.16
CA GLY A 33 8.39 24.78 -23.67
C GLY A 33 9.02 26.17 -23.84
N LEU A 34 8.24 27.25 -23.73
CA LEU A 34 8.73 28.65 -23.81
C LEU A 34 8.94 29.30 -22.44
N PHE A 35 8.32 28.76 -21.39
CA PHE A 35 8.44 29.21 -20.00
C PHE A 35 8.58 27.98 -19.12
N SER A 36 9.81 27.46 -19.04
CA SER A 36 10.16 26.21 -18.34
C SER A 36 9.83 26.17 -16.84
N GLN A 37 9.30 27.26 -16.28
CA GLN A 37 8.91 27.38 -14.86
C GLN A 37 7.40 27.25 -14.60
N ILE A 38 6.53 27.33 -15.61
CA ILE A 38 5.09 27.14 -15.40
C ILE A 38 4.75 25.66 -15.60
N LYS A 39 4.38 25.02 -14.49
CA LYS A 39 4.08 23.60 -14.36
C LYS A 39 2.65 23.46 -13.84
N TYR A 40 1.83 22.64 -14.48
CA TYR A 40 0.47 22.35 -14.01
C TYR A 40 0.13 20.87 -14.13
N CYS A 41 -0.78 20.40 -13.29
CA CYS A 41 -1.22 19.02 -13.26
C CYS A 41 -2.53 18.84 -14.02
N LEU A 42 -2.56 17.91 -14.97
CA LEU A 42 -3.79 17.38 -15.53
C LEU A 42 -4.30 16.25 -14.63
N CYS A 43 -5.45 16.47 -14.00
CA CYS A 43 -6.02 15.51 -13.06
C CYS A 43 -6.87 14.45 -13.76
N PRO A 44 -6.75 13.18 -13.34
CA PRO A 44 -7.63 12.13 -13.81
C PRO A 44 -9.06 12.34 -13.29
N GLU A 45 -10.02 11.68 -13.93
CA GLU A 45 -11.42 11.74 -13.51
C GLU A 45 -11.57 11.39 -12.02
N GLY A 46 -12.34 12.19 -11.29
CA GLY A 46 -12.52 12.04 -9.84
C GLY A 46 -11.53 12.82 -8.98
N TYR A 47 -10.53 13.50 -9.58
CA TYR A 47 -9.56 14.33 -8.87
C TYR A 47 -9.49 15.76 -9.41
N ASP A 48 -9.15 16.72 -8.55
CA ASP A 48 -9.03 18.15 -8.85
C ASP A 48 -7.94 18.82 -7.99
N GLY A 49 -7.70 20.11 -8.18
CA GLY A 49 -6.69 20.90 -7.46
C GLY A 49 -5.40 21.10 -8.24
N ASP A 50 -4.55 22.00 -7.76
CA ASP A 50 -3.32 22.42 -8.45
C ASP A 50 -2.33 21.26 -8.64
N HIS A 51 -2.37 20.29 -7.71
CA HIS A 51 -1.57 19.08 -7.69
C HIS A 51 -2.40 17.80 -7.81
N CYS A 52 -3.69 17.88 -8.17
CA CYS A 52 -4.63 16.75 -8.14
C CYS A 52 -4.82 16.14 -6.74
N GLU A 53 -4.69 16.97 -5.70
CA GLU A 53 -4.77 16.61 -4.29
C GLU A 53 -6.20 16.46 -3.76
N ILE A 54 -7.21 16.91 -4.52
CA ILE A 54 -8.62 16.94 -4.11
C ILE A 54 -9.31 15.73 -4.70
N ASP A 55 -10.03 14.97 -3.88
CA ASP A 55 -10.88 13.86 -4.30
C ASP A 55 -12.33 14.36 -4.37
N VAL A 56 -12.81 14.61 -5.59
CA VAL A 56 -14.15 15.18 -5.79
C VAL A 56 -15.26 14.16 -5.63
N ALA A 57 -14.95 12.86 -5.55
CA ALA A 57 -15.92 11.79 -5.35
C ALA A 57 -16.14 11.46 -3.87
N THR A 58 -15.13 11.70 -3.02
CA THR A 58 -15.20 11.40 -1.59
C THR A 58 -16.23 12.27 -0.84
N ARG A 59 -17.12 11.62 -0.09
CA ARG A 59 -18.21 12.24 0.71
C ARG A 59 -18.17 11.90 2.19
N CYS A 60 -17.23 11.08 2.61
CA CYS A 60 -17.10 10.60 3.96
C CYS A 60 -15.62 10.57 4.37
N TYR A 61 -15.30 10.56 5.66
CA TYR A 61 -13.93 10.40 6.13
C TYR A 61 -13.72 9.06 6.83
N THR A 62 -12.46 8.70 7.02
CA THR A 62 -12.08 7.42 7.63
C THR A 62 -11.08 7.64 8.76
N GLY A 63 -11.08 6.77 9.78
CA GLY A 63 -10.26 6.96 10.98
C GLY A 63 -10.55 8.32 11.64
N ASP A 64 -9.51 9.14 11.79
CA ASP A 64 -9.58 10.53 12.27
C ASP A 64 -9.86 11.56 11.15
N GLY A 65 -9.80 11.15 9.88
CA GLY A 65 -9.99 12.03 8.72
C GLY A 65 -8.78 12.90 8.36
N THR A 66 -7.57 12.58 8.83
CA THR A 66 -6.35 13.32 8.38
C THR A 66 -6.03 13.13 6.90
N ASP A 67 -6.48 12.02 6.32
CA ASP A 67 -6.36 11.72 4.88
C ASP A 67 -7.56 12.20 4.07
N TYR A 68 -8.56 12.83 4.70
CA TYR A 68 -9.74 13.31 4.00
C TYR A 68 -9.34 14.39 3.00
N ARG A 69 -9.64 14.16 1.72
CA ARG A 69 -9.40 15.09 0.61
C ARG A 69 -10.68 15.46 -0.13
N GLY A 70 -11.84 15.17 0.46
CA GLY A 70 -13.14 15.53 -0.09
C GLY A 70 -13.41 17.04 -0.07
N THR A 71 -14.61 17.40 -0.52
CA THR A 71 -15.00 18.78 -0.84
C THR A 71 -15.99 19.39 0.16
N GLU A 72 -16.21 18.77 1.33
CA GLU A 72 -17.08 19.36 2.35
C GLU A 72 -16.50 20.69 2.83
N SER A 73 -17.33 21.73 2.89
CA SER A 73 -16.92 23.12 3.17
C SER A 73 -17.82 23.81 4.19
N LYS A 74 -18.63 23.03 4.93
CA LYS A 74 -19.45 23.50 6.03
C LYS A 74 -19.12 22.76 7.31
N ASN A 75 -19.33 23.46 8.43
CA ASN A 75 -19.21 22.86 9.75
C ASN A 75 -20.54 22.21 10.21
N GLU A 76 -20.55 21.62 11.41
CA GLU A 76 -21.74 20.98 12.01
C GLU A 76 -22.94 21.91 12.23
N ASN A 77 -22.72 23.21 12.29
CA ASN A 77 -23.78 24.22 12.41
C ASN A 77 -24.24 24.75 11.04
N GLY A 78 -23.72 24.20 9.93
CA GLY A 78 -23.97 24.69 8.58
C GLY A 78 -23.22 25.98 8.21
N GLU A 79 -22.33 26.48 9.07
CA GLU A 79 -21.52 27.67 8.82
C GLU A 79 -20.45 27.37 7.75
N LYS A 80 -20.26 28.29 6.81
CA LYS A 80 -19.28 28.13 5.74
C LYS A 80 -17.85 28.26 6.28
N CYS A 81 -17.01 27.29 5.93
CA CYS A 81 -15.59 27.30 6.24
C CYS A 81 -14.86 28.46 5.54
N LEU A 82 -13.88 29.04 6.23
CA LEU A 82 -12.92 29.98 5.68
C LEU A 82 -11.90 29.24 4.81
N PHE A 83 -11.40 29.94 3.78
CA PHE A 83 -10.33 29.42 2.96
C PHE A 83 -9.01 29.33 3.73
N TRP A 84 -8.21 28.29 3.48
CA TRP A 84 -6.91 28.10 4.13
C TRP A 84 -5.86 29.14 3.74
N ASP A 85 -6.08 29.86 2.63
CA ASP A 85 -5.28 31.00 2.17
C ASP A 85 -5.87 32.37 2.59
N SER A 86 -6.95 32.39 3.39
CA SER A 86 -7.57 33.62 3.86
C SER A 86 -6.63 34.43 4.77
N HIS A 87 -6.66 35.75 4.67
CA HIS A 87 -5.92 36.66 5.56
C HIS A 87 -6.29 36.45 7.05
N LEU A 88 -7.51 35.98 7.35
CA LEU A 88 -7.96 35.64 8.71
C LEU A 88 -7.31 34.36 9.25
N VAL A 89 -6.85 33.48 8.36
CA VAL A 89 -6.22 32.18 8.68
C VAL A 89 -4.69 32.27 8.60
N LYS A 90 -4.13 33.25 7.90
CA LYS A 90 -2.67 33.42 7.68
C LYS A 90 -1.81 33.37 8.94
N ARG A 91 -2.32 33.81 10.10
CA ARG A 91 -1.61 33.79 11.39
C ARG A 91 -1.88 32.54 12.23
N ARG A 92 -2.68 31.59 11.73
CA ARG A 92 -2.99 30.33 12.40
C ARG A 92 -1.93 29.27 12.06
N PRO A 93 -1.70 28.28 12.93
CA PRO A 93 -0.66 27.25 12.71
C PRO A 93 -0.89 26.43 11.43
N TYR A 94 -2.15 26.21 11.06
CA TYR A 94 -2.51 25.45 9.87
C TYR A 94 -3.09 26.39 8.81
N ASN A 95 -2.30 26.66 7.77
CA ASN A 95 -2.69 27.52 6.66
C ASN A 95 -1.89 27.11 5.40
N VAL A 96 -2.21 27.70 4.25
CA VAL A 96 -1.56 27.36 2.98
C VAL A 96 -0.03 27.60 2.95
N HIS A 97 0.47 28.51 3.80
CA HIS A 97 1.90 28.86 3.85
C HIS A 97 2.72 27.99 4.81
N ALA A 98 2.11 27.01 5.47
CA ALA A 98 2.86 25.99 6.21
C ALA A 98 3.70 25.15 5.23
N GLU A 99 4.91 24.75 5.62
CA GLU A 99 5.83 24.00 4.75
C GLU A 99 5.22 22.68 4.24
N ASN A 100 4.40 22.02 5.06
CA ASN A 100 3.72 20.77 4.76
C ASN A 100 2.25 20.98 4.34
N SER A 101 1.86 22.17 3.88
CA SER A 101 0.47 22.49 3.55
C SER A 101 -0.14 21.52 2.54
N LEU A 102 0.60 21.18 1.48
CA LEU A 102 0.16 20.21 0.47
C LEU A 102 -0.11 18.83 1.07
N GLU A 103 0.81 18.32 1.90
CA GLU A 103 0.65 17.03 2.59
C GLU A 103 -0.55 17.02 3.52
N LEU A 104 -0.80 18.13 4.21
CA LEU A 104 -1.95 18.32 5.08
C LEU A 104 -3.26 18.57 4.32
N GLY A 105 -3.22 18.70 2.99
CA GLY A 105 -4.36 19.01 2.13
C GLY A 105 -4.86 20.44 2.28
N LEU A 106 -4.02 21.37 2.72
CA LEU A 106 -4.34 22.78 2.88
C LEU A 106 -3.99 23.53 1.59
N GLY A 107 -5.00 23.84 0.77
CA GLY A 107 -4.83 24.53 -0.51
C GLY A 107 -5.65 25.82 -0.61
N ARG A 108 -5.76 26.34 -1.84
CA ARG A 108 -6.58 27.52 -2.17
C ARG A 108 -8.08 27.18 -2.25
N HIS A 109 -8.57 26.55 -1.20
CA HIS A 109 -9.95 26.10 -1.03
C HIS A 109 -10.37 26.25 0.44
N ASN A 110 -11.63 26.02 0.74
CA ASN A 110 -12.17 26.05 2.10
C ASN A 110 -12.66 24.68 2.60
N TYR A 111 -12.23 23.60 1.95
CA TYR A 111 -12.63 22.26 2.34
C TYR A 111 -12.08 21.85 3.71
N CYS A 112 -12.88 21.10 4.47
CA CYS A 112 -12.53 20.57 5.78
C CYS A 112 -11.31 19.66 5.72
N ARG A 113 -10.42 19.76 6.70
CA ARG A 113 -9.20 18.97 6.82
C ARG A 113 -8.94 18.63 8.29
N ASN A 114 -8.06 17.68 8.56
CA ASN A 114 -7.63 17.37 9.93
C ASN A 114 -6.10 17.41 10.02
N PRO A 115 -5.49 18.61 9.95
CA PRO A 115 -4.03 18.73 9.90
C PRO A 115 -3.34 18.46 11.25
N ASP A 116 -4.08 18.45 12.36
CA ASP A 116 -3.57 18.25 13.72
C ASP A 116 -3.92 16.88 14.32
N GLY A 117 -4.61 16.01 13.59
CA GLY A 117 -4.93 14.66 14.06
C GLY A 117 -5.96 14.59 15.18
N ARG A 118 -6.91 15.54 15.23
CA ARG A 118 -8.09 15.48 16.10
C ARG A 118 -8.99 14.29 15.77
N SER A 119 -10.07 14.08 16.51
CA SER A 119 -11.01 12.97 16.27
C SER A 119 -11.76 13.03 14.93
N LYS A 120 -11.88 14.21 14.29
CA LYS A 120 -12.58 14.39 13.01
C LYS A 120 -12.11 15.63 12.24
N PRO A 121 -12.35 15.71 10.91
CA PRO A 121 -12.08 16.91 10.12
C PRO A 121 -12.76 18.16 10.66
N TRP A 122 -12.10 19.29 10.48
CA TRP A 122 -12.52 20.60 10.94
C TRP A 122 -12.13 21.68 9.94
N CYS A 123 -12.65 22.88 10.16
CA CYS A 123 -12.25 24.07 9.43
C CYS A 123 -12.31 25.31 10.33
N TYR A 124 -11.72 26.40 9.85
CA TYR A 124 -11.88 27.70 10.49
C TYR A 124 -13.22 28.33 10.09
N VAL A 125 -13.93 28.92 11.04
CA VAL A 125 -15.13 29.72 10.80
C VAL A 125 -14.99 31.09 11.45
N ARG A 126 -15.70 32.08 10.91
CA ARG A 126 -15.73 33.44 11.45
C ARG A 126 -16.85 33.57 12.48
N LYS A 127 -16.50 33.87 13.73
CA LYS A 127 -17.44 34.23 14.81
C LYS A 127 -17.22 35.69 15.19
N GLY A 128 -18.02 36.58 14.60
CA GLY A 128 -17.84 38.03 14.73
C GLY A 128 -16.50 38.49 14.15
N TYR A 129 -15.63 39.03 14.99
CA TYR A 129 -14.26 39.45 14.63
C TYR A 129 -13.20 38.37 14.88
N LEU A 130 -13.59 37.22 15.45
CA LEU A 130 -12.67 36.15 15.78
C LEU A 130 -12.79 34.98 14.80
N THR A 131 -11.69 34.26 14.66
CA THR A 131 -11.64 32.98 13.94
C THR A 131 -11.70 31.85 14.95
N SER A 132 -12.66 30.95 14.81
CA SER A 132 -12.82 29.75 15.64
C SER A 132 -12.56 28.49 14.83
N VAL A 133 -12.08 27.44 15.49
CA VAL A 133 -12.04 26.08 14.92
C VAL A 133 -13.36 25.40 15.24
N THR A 134 -13.98 24.78 14.23
CA THR A 134 -15.19 23.97 14.44
C THR A 134 -15.10 22.70 13.59
N SER A 135 -15.57 21.58 14.12
CA SER A 135 -15.66 20.32 13.40
C SER A 135 -16.65 20.36 12.24
N CYS A 136 -16.40 19.52 11.24
CA CYS A 136 -17.25 19.41 10.07
C CYS A 136 -18.21 18.23 10.14
N ASP A 137 -19.39 18.41 9.56
CA ASP A 137 -20.41 17.37 9.42
C ASP A 137 -20.09 16.51 8.20
N ILE A 138 -19.06 15.68 8.34
CA ILE A 138 -18.70 14.69 7.33
C ILE A 138 -19.03 13.33 7.95
N PRO A 139 -19.85 12.48 7.32
CA PRO A 139 -20.10 11.15 7.85
C PRO A 139 -18.80 10.34 7.85
N THR A 140 -18.61 9.50 8.86
CA THR A 140 -17.62 8.43 8.76
C THR A 140 -18.08 7.48 7.67
N CYS A 141 -17.17 7.08 6.77
CA CYS A 141 -17.52 6.11 5.76
C CYS A 141 -18.01 4.83 6.46
N GLN A 142 -19.24 4.41 6.17
CA GLN A 142 -19.79 3.18 6.76
C GLN A 142 -18.99 1.93 6.34
N ASN A 143 -18.14 2.07 5.31
CA ASN A 143 -17.10 1.13 4.89
C ASN A 143 -15.68 1.74 5.01
N GLY A 144 -15.43 2.50 6.08
CA GLY A 144 -14.22 3.31 6.23
C GLY A 144 -12.96 2.51 6.51
N ARG A 145 -12.00 2.59 5.58
CA ARG A 145 -10.66 1.97 5.62
C ARG A 145 -10.72 0.46 5.85
N THR A 146 -10.54 -0.29 4.77
CA THR A 146 -10.72 -1.75 4.69
C THR A 146 -9.41 -2.53 4.78
N CYS A 147 -8.27 -1.84 4.88
CA CYS A 147 -6.98 -2.53 4.97
C CYS A 147 -6.95 -3.46 6.18
N GLY A 148 -6.33 -4.63 6.00
CA GLY A 148 -6.10 -5.58 7.07
C GLY A 148 -7.36 -6.18 7.69
N GLN A 149 -8.52 -5.95 7.07
CA GLN A 149 -9.78 -6.56 7.47
C GLN A 149 -10.04 -7.79 6.61
N ARG A 150 -10.44 -8.87 7.25
CA ARG A 150 -10.87 -10.11 6.61
C ARG A 150 -12.17 -10.57 7.24
N HIS A 151 -13.08 -11.12 6.44
CA HIS A 151 -14.31 -11.73 6.95
C HIS A 151 -14.05 -13.21 7.21
N LEU A 152 -13.70 -13.54 8.45
CA LEU A 152 -13.64 -14.93 8.89
C LEU A 152 -15.04 -15.33 9.37
N SER A 153 -15.75 -16.16 8.60
CA SER A 153 -16.93 -16.86 9.13
C SER A 153 -16.51 -17.69 10.36
N ARG A 154 -17.35 -17.70 11.40
CA ARG A 154 -17.13 -18.41 12.69
C ARG A 154 -16.81 -19.90 12.53
N ASN A 155 -17.04 -20.48 11.35
CA ASN A 155 -16.83 -21.90 11.06
C ASN A 155 -15.41 -22.24 10.55
N PHE A 156 -14.54 -21.26 10.32
CA PHE A 156 -13.19 -21.50 9.78
C PHE A 156 -12.11 -21.37 10.86
N LYS A 157 -11.93 -22.41 11.67
CA LYS A 157 -10.78 -22.53 12.57
C LYS A 157 -9.60 -23.10 11.78
N ILE A 158 -8.60 -22.29 11.48
CA ILE A 158 -7.35 -22.73 10.85
C ILE A 158 -6.54 -23.50 11.91
N VAL A 159 -6.52 -24.83 11.80
CA VAL A 159 -5.73 -25.73 12.66
C VAL A 159 -4.69 -26.44 11.78
N GLY A 160 -3.40 -26.26 12.08
CA GLY A 160 -2.34 -27.14 11.57
C GLY A 160 -1.77 -26.87 10.16
N GLY A 161 -2.09 -25.75 9.50
CA GLY A 161 -1.31 -25.28 8.34
C GLY A 161 -1.56 -25.94 6.97
N LEU A 162 -2.76 -26.51 6.71
CA LEU A 162 -2.95 -27.35 5.51
C LEU A 162 -3.57 -26.65 4.30
N THR A 163 -4.57 -25.77 4.47
CA THR A 163 -5.25 -25.02 3.39
C THR A 163 -5.87 -23.75 3.97
N ALA A 164 -5.81 -22.62 3.26
CA ALA A 164 -6.43 -21.36 3.66
C ALA A 164 -7.46 -20.89 2.63
N PRO A 165 -8.70 -20.54 3.05
CA PRO A 165 -9.66 -19.91 2.15
C PRO A 165 -9.17 -18.51 1.77
N ILE A 166 -9.44 -18.07 0.53
CA ILE A 166 -8.96 -16.77 0.04
C ILE A 166 -9.52 -15.60 0.86
N GLU A 167 -10.74 -15.72 1.39
CA GLU A 167 -11.37 -14.75 2.30
C GLU A 167 -10.57 -14.52 3.59
N SER A 168 -9.73 -15.50 3.99
CA SER A 168 -8.85 -15.36 5.14
C SER A 168 -7.53 -14.63 4.84
N GLN A 169 -7.16 -14.52 3.56
CA GLN A 169 -5.95 -13.85 3.08
C GLN A 169 -6.25 -12.99 1.82
N PRO A 170 -7.23 -12.07 1.86
CA PRO A 170 -7.74 -11.39 0.65
C PRO A 170 -6.74 -10.42 0.01
N TRP A 171 -5.59 -10.19 0.66
CA TRP A 171 -4.47 -9.39 0.17
C TRP A 171 -3.40 -10.20 -0.55
N ILE A 172 -3.49 -11.54 -0.59
CA ILE A 172 -2.48 -12.36 -1.24
C ILE A 172 -2.45 -12.08 -2.75
N ALA A 173 -1.27 -11.78 -3.26
CA ALA A 173 -1.02 -11.65 -4.68
C ALA A 173 -0.22 -12.86 -5.17
N SER A 174 -0.58 -13.36 -6.34
CA SER A 174 0.14 -14.43 -7.02
C SER A 174 0.75 -13.89 -8.31
N ILE A 175 2.07 -14.01 -8.43
CA ILE A 175 2.86 -13.44 -9.52
C ILE A 175 3.27 -14.56 -10.46
N PHE A 176 2.97 -14.40 -11.74
CA PHE A 176 3.22 -15.38 -12.78
C PHE A 176 4.11 -14.80 -13.87
N HIS A 177 4.91 -15.68 -14.47
CA HIS A 177 5.46 -15.42 -15.80
C HIS A 177 4.37 -15.60 -16.85
N SER A 178 4.21 -14.61 -17.73
CA SER A 178 3.21 -14.66 -18.82
C SER A 178 3.49 -15.82 -19.77
N ARG A 179 4.75 -16.10 -20.06
CA ARG A 179 5.18 -17.24 -20.89
C ARG A 179 5.12 -18.52 -20.06
N GLY A 180 4.18 -19.41 -20.39
CA GLY A 180 4.00 -20.70 -19.74
C GLY A 180 3.07 -20.68 -18.51
N ASN A 181 2.52 -19.51 -18.13
CA ASN A 181 1.58 -19.35 -17.01
C ASN A 181 2.10 -19.99 -15.70
N GLN A 182 3.41 -19.89 -15.48
CA GLN A 182 4.07 -20.53 -14.35
C GLN A 182 4.09 -19.59 -13.15
N PHE A 183 3.57 -20.07 -12.02
CA PHE A 183 3.67 -19.37 -10.74
C PHE A 183 5.14 -19.17 -10.37
N PHE A 184 5.45 -17.96 -9.95
CA PHE A 184 6.82 -17.50 -9.77
C PHE A 184 7.10 -17.03 -8.34
N CYS A 185 6.36 -16.03 -7.86
CA CYS A 185 6.47 -15.48 -6.52
C CYS A 185 5.11 -15.08 -5.95
N GLY A 186 5.05 -14.94 -4.62
CA GLY A 186 3.97 -14.29 -3.90
C GLY A 186 4.12 -12.77 -3.84
N GLY A 187 3.08 -12.12 -3.34
CA GLY A 187 3.07 -10.68 -3.09
C GLY A 187 1.92 -10.32 -2.15
N SER A 188 1.84 -9.05 -1.79
CA SER A 188 0.80 -8.49 -0.93
C SER A 188 0.19 -7.25 -1.57
N LEU A 189 -1.12 -7.22 -1.75
CA LEU A 189 -1.83 -6.02 -2.18
C LEU A 189 -1.84 -5.00 -1.04
N ILE A 190 -1.02 -3.97 -1.15
CA ILE A 190 -0.90 -2.91 -0.14
C ILE A 190 -1.77 -1.69 -0.51
N ASP A 191 -2.27 -1.64 -1.74
CA ASP A 191 -3.19 -0.65 -2.28
C ASP A 191 -3.86 -1.18 -3.55
N PRO A 192 -5.04 -0.65 -3.97
CA PRO A 192 -5.63 -1.02 -5.24
C PRO A 192 -4.66 -1.13 -6.43
N CYS A 193 -3.70 -0.22 -6.55
CA CYS A 193 -2.77 -0.19 -7.68
C CYS A 193 -1.37 -0.76 -7.38
N TRP A 194 -1.11 -1.22 -6.15
CA TRP A 194 0.25 -1.58 -5.72
C TRP A 194 0.35 -2.89 -4.97
N VAL A 195 1.29 -3.72 -5.41
CA VAL A 195 1.69 -4.97 -4.77
C VAL A 195 3.12 -4.85 -4.25
N LEU A 196 3.33 -5.27 -3.00
CA LEU A 196 4.63 -5.39 -2.37
C LEU A 196 5.09 -6.85 -2.40
N THR A 197 6.36 -7.08 -2.73
CA THR A 197 6.95 -8.42 -2.89
C THR A 197 8.46 -8.36 -2.63
N ALA A 198 9.17 -9.47 -2.83
CA ALA A 198 10.62 -9.56 -2.65
C ALA A 198 11.37 -9.16 -3.94
N ALA A 199 12.53 -8.51 -3.78
CA ALA A 199 13.38 -8.10 -4.89
C ALA A 199 14.05 -9.28 -5.59
N HIS A 200 14.45 -10.32 -4.84
CA HIS A 200 15.16 -11.48 -5.37
C HIS A 200 14.36 -12.27 -6.39
N CYS A 201 13.03 -12.10 -6.41
CA CYS A 201 12.18 -12.60 -7.46
C CYS A 201 12.62 -12.04 -8.83
N PHE A 202 13.17 -10.82 -8.91
CA PHE A 202 13.37 -10.15 -10.20
C PHE A 202 14.83 -9.97 -10.62
N SER A 203 15.80 -10.50 -9.87
CA SER A 203 17.24 -10.28 -10.14
C SER A 203 17.75 -10.72 -11.52
N GLY A 204 17.02 -11.58 -12.24
CA GLY A 204 17.35 -12.04 -13.60
C GLY A 204 16.33 -11.62 -14.67
N ILE A 205 15.25 -10.95 -14.25
CA ILE A 205 14.25 -10.39 -15.14
C ILE A 205 14.68 -8.93 -15.28
N GLY A 206 15.19 -8.53 -16.45
CA GLY A 206 15.55 -7.13 -16.69
C GLY A 206 14.36 -6.18 -16.50
N SER A 207 14.43 -4.97 -17.05
CA SER A 207 13.34 -3.98 -16.93
C SER A 207 12.04 -4.34 -17.69
N ASP A 208 11.93 -5.56 -18.23
CA ASP A 208 10.81 -5.99 -19.07
C ASP A 208 9.67 -6.58 -18.21
N THR A 209 8.77 -5.70 -17.79
CA THR A 209 7.58 -6.06 -17.00
C THR A 209 6.47 -6.70 -17.83
N SER A 210 6.57 -6.69 -19.17
CA SER A 210 5.56 -7.30 -20.07
C SER A 210 5.43 -8.82 -19.89
N LYS A 211 6.43 -9.43 -19.23
CA LYS A 211 6.49 -10.84 -18.92
C LYS A 211 5.82 -11.23 -17.61
N LEU A 212 5.22 -10.28 -16.89
CA LEU A 212 4.68 -10.49 -15.54
C LEU A 212 3.17 -10.26 -15.51
N ILE A 213 2.47 -11.17 -14.82
CA ILE A 213 1.03 -11.09 -14.56
C ILE A 213 0.83 -11.23 -13.05
N VAL A 214 -0.02 -10.37 -12.48
CA VAL A 214 -0.43 -10.43 -11.08
C VAL A 214 -1.89 -10.83 -11.01
N ARG A 215 -2.21 -11.81 -10.16
CA ARG A 215 -3.58 -12.27 -9.89
C ARG A 215 -3.93 -12.15 -8.42
N LEU A 216 -5.13 -11.63 -8.17
CA LEU A 216 -5.72 -11.42 -6.85
C LEU A 216 -7.00 -12.25 -6.72
N GLY A 217 -7.35 -12.66 -5.50
CA GLY A 217 -8.61 -13.38 -5.23
C GLY A 217 -8.60 -14.88 -5.53
N ARG A 218 -7.44 -15.48 -5.81
CA ARG A 218 -7.34 -16.91 -6.10
C ARG A 218 -7.26 -17.76 -4.83
N SER A 219 -7.96 -18.89 -4.79
CA SER A 219 -7.69 -19.95 -3.79
C SER A 219 -6.70 -20.99 -4.32
N ALA A 220 -6.53 -21.07 -5.64
CA ALA A 220 -5.63 -22.02 -6.29
C ALA A 220 -4.95 -21.41 -7.52
N THR A 221 -3.68 -21.74 -7.77
CA THR A 221 -2.89 -21.15 -8.85
C THR A 221 -3.37 -21.58 -10.24
N ASN A 222 -3.97 -22.77 -10.34
CA ASN A 222 -4.48 -23.37 -11.58
C ASN A 222 -6.00 -23.26 -11.75
N ALA A 223 -6.73 -22.73 -10.77
CA ALA A 223 -8.17 -22.51 -10.86
C ALA A 223 -8.44 -21.03 -11.15
N SER A 224 -9.44 -20.75 -11.97
CA SER A 224 -9.96 -19.39 -12.17
C SER A 224 -11.37 -19.33 -11.63
N ASN A 225 -11.63 -18.41 -10.70
CA ASN A 225 -12.99 -18.07 -10.31
C ASN A 225 -13.44 -16.82 -11.07
N ALA A 226 -14.75 -16.66 -11.28
CA ALA A 226 -15.31 -15.51 -11.98
C ALA A 226 -15.01 -14.15 -11.31
N ASN A 227 -14.62 -14.18 -10.03
CA ASN A 227 -14.35 -12.99 -9.21
C ASN A 227 -12.85 -12.71 -9.02
N ASP A 228 -11.97 -13.55 -9.57
CA ASP A 228 -10.53 -13.29 -9.56
C ASP A 228 -10.22 -12.06 -10.41
N GLN A 229 -9.19 -11.29 -10.04
CA GLN A 229 -8.78 -10.11 -10.79
C GLN A 229 -7.35 -10.30 -11.29
N GLU A 230 -7.14 -10.07 -12.59
CA GLU A 230 -5.86 -10.21 -13.27
C GLU A 230 -5.35 -8.84 -13.76
N PHE A 231 -4.06 -8.61 -13.58
CA PHE A 231 -3.40 -7.36 -13.90
C PHE A 231 -2.07 -7.57 -14.61
N SER A 232 -1.79 -6.66 -15.54
CA SER A 232 -0.45 -6.43 -16.10
C SER A 232 0.39 -5.57 -15.13
N VAL A 233 1.71 -5.62 -15.28
CA VAL A 233 2.65 -4.85 -14.46
C VAL A 233 3.14 -3.63 -15.24
N GLU A 234 2.65 -2.44 -14.87
CA GLU A 234 3.01 -1.16 -15.49
C GLU A 234 4.43 -0.74 -15.09
N ARG A 235 4.81 -0.98 -13.83
CA ARG A 235 6.11 -0.60 -13.28
C ARG A 235 6.56 -1.59 -12.21
N LEU A 236 7.81 -2.01 -12.29
CA LEU A 236 8.52 -2.76 -11.26
C LEU A 236 9.63 -1.87 -10.69
N ILE A 237 9.68 -1.74 -9.37
CA ILE A 237 10.67 -0.94 -8.65
C ILE A 237 11.36 -1.87 -7.67
N ILE A 238 12.63 -2.17 -7.92
CA ILE A 238 13.48 -2.93 -7.02
C ILE A 238 14.21 -1.92 -6.13
N HIS A 239 14.32 -2.20 -4.83
CA HIS A 239 15.08 -1.35 -3.93
C HIS A 239 16.52 -1.16 -4.43
N GLU A 240 16.98 0.08 -4.49
CA GLU A 240 18.20 0.50 -5.18
C GLU A 240 19.47 -0.11 -4.55
N ALA A 241 19.42 -0.35 -3.24
CA ALA A 241 20.48 -0.99 -2.47
C ALA A 241 20.35 -2.52 -2.36
N PHE A 242 19.47 -3.17 -3.12
CA PHE A 242 19.39 -4.64 -3.17
C PHE A 242 20.50 -5.20 -4.06
N SER A 243 21.23 -6.20 -3.57
CA SER A 243 22.22 -6.95 -4.35
C SER A 243 22.23 -8.42 -3.97
N GLN A 244 22.12 -9.29 -4.97
CA GLN A 244 22.20 -10.73 -4.75
C GLN A 244 23.65 -11.26 -4.74
N GLN A 245 24.62 -10.42 -5.14
CA GLN A 245 26.03 -10.85 -5.26
C GLN A 245 26.63 -11.24 -3.90
N ASN A 246 26.30 -10.50 -2.86
CA ASN A 246 26.84 -10.71 -1.51
C ASN A 246 26.07 -11.78 -0.73
N ARG A 247 24.96 -12.29 -1.27
CA ARG A 247 24.07 -13.28 -0.63
C ARG A 247 23.63 -12.90 0.80
N ASP A 248 23.60 -11.61 1.11
CA ASP A 248 23.09 -11.08 2.37
C ASP A 248 21.57 -10.87 2.31
N TYR A 249 20.99 -10.75 1.10
CA TYR A 249 19.57 -10.45 0.87
C TYR A 249 19.12 -9.19 1.62
N ASN A 250 20.03 -8.26 1.89
CA ASN A 250 19.67 -6.99 2.48
C ASN A 250 18.87 -6.16 1.47
N ASN A 251 17.86 -5.42 1.94
CA ASN A 251 16.97 -4.64 1.06
C ASN A 251 16.17 -5.49 0.06
N ASP A 252 15.84 -6.73 0.42
CA ASP A 252 15.06 -7.62 -0.43
C ASP A 252 13.56 -7.26 -0.46
N ILE A 253 13.25 -6.18 -1.18
CA ILE A 253 11.91 -5.61 -1.32
C ILE A 253 11.72 -4.98 -2.70
N ALA A 254 10.54 -5.18 -3.29
CA ALA A 254 10.15 -4.59 -4.56
C ALA A 254 8.68 -4.17 -4.56
N LEU A 255 8.39 -3.11 -5.33
CA LEU A 255 7.05 -2.58 -5.58
C LEU A 255 6.63 -2.83 -7.02
N MET A 256 5.39 -3.27 -7.19
CA MET A 256 4.78 -3.51 -8.50
C MET A 256 3.53 -2.65 -8.65
N LYS A 257 3.53 -1.76 -9.65
CA LYS A 257 2.34 -1.02 -10.07
C LYS A 257 1.53 -1.89 -11.02
N ILE A 258 0.31 -2.22 -10.63
CA ILE A 258 -0.57 -3.12 -11.39
C ILE A 258 -1.65 -2.33 -12.15
N ARG A 259 -2.05 -2.84 -13.31
CA ARG A 259 -3.09 -2.24 -14.16
C ARG A 259 -3.86 -3.30 -14.94
N SER A 260 -5.19 -3.20 -14.94
CA SER A 260 -6.08 -4.06 -15.73
C SER A 260 -6.01 -3.72 -17.22
N SER A 261 -6.60 -4.55 -18.08
CA SER A 261 -6.77 -4.25 -19.51
C SER A 261 -7.60 -2.98 -19.77
N SER A 262 -8.52 -2.62 -18.86
CA SER A 262 -9.31 -1.38 -18.90
C SER A 262 -8.61 -0.17 -18.29
N GLY A 263 -7.36 -0.31 -17.83
CA GLY A 263 -6.61 0.78 -17.19
C GLY A 263 -6.95 1.03 -15.72
N GLN A 264 -7.71 0.14 -15.09
CA GLN A 264 -8.19 0.26 -13.71
C GLN A 264 -7.29 -0.53 -12.73
N CYS A 265 -7.36 -0.13 -11.46
CA CYS A 265 -6.72 -0.82 -10.35
C CYS A 265 -7.64 -1.88 -9.72
N ALA A 266 -7.14 -2.61 -8.72
CA ALA A 266 -7.91 -3.65 -8.05
C ALA A 266 -9.16 -3.09 -7.38
N LYS A 267 -10.29 -3.75 -7.65
CA LYS A 267 -11.58 -3.42 -7.04
C LYS A 267 -11.75 -4.24 -5.77
N GLU A 268 -12.06 -3.59 -4.66
CA GLU A 268 -12.27 -4.30 -3.41
C GLU A 268 -13.47 -5.26 -3.49
N SER A 269 -13.33 -6.45 -2.91
CA SER A 269 -14.37 -7.46 -2.76
C SER A 269 -14.16 -8.27 -1.47
N ALA A 270 -14.97 -9.30 -1.22
CA ALA A 270 -14.77 -10.22 -0.08
C ALA A 270 -13.45 -11.00 -0.16
N ILE A 271 -12.90 -11.18 -1.38
CA ILE A 271 -11.70 -11.98 -1.66
C ILE A 271 -10.51 -11.16 -2.16
N VAL A 272 -10.71 -9.85 -2.41
CA VAL A 272 -9.66 -8.90 -2.80
C VAL A 272 -9.75 -7.69 -1.88
N LYS A 273 -8.79 -7.56 -0.95
CA LYS A 273 -8.68 -6.43 -0.02
C LYS A 273 -7.21 -6.08 0.18
N THR A 274 -6.94 -4.87 0.61
CA THR A 274 -5.57 -4.46 0.93
C THR A 274 -5.16 -4.95 2.32
N ILE A 275 -3.87 -5.23 2.52
CA ILE A 275 -3.29 -5.41 3.85
C ILE A 275 -2.84 -4.04 4.39
N CYS A 276 -2.91 -3.82 5.70
CA CYS A 276 -2.36 -2.59 6.26
C CYS A 276 -0.82 -2.63 6.28
N LEU A 277 -0.18 -1.50 6.00
CA LEU A 277 1.23 -1.29 6.27
C LEU A 277 1.43 -0.95 7.77
N PRO A 278 2.53 -1.40 8.39
CA PRO A 278 2.88 -1.04 9.76
C PRO A 278 3.35 0.42 9.82
N SER A 279 3.22 1.08 10.98
CA SER A 279 3.87 2.39 11.15
C SER A 279 5.40 2.27 11.01
N GLU A 280 6.04 3.35 10.62
CA GLU A 280 7.51 3.40 10.51
C GLU A 280 8.16 2.95 11.83
N ASN A 281 9.17 2.09 11.71
CA ASN A 281 9.92 1.53 12.84
C ASN A 281 9.06 0.82 13.90
N LEU A 282 7.83 0.38 13.57
CA LEU A 282 7.03 -0.46 14.45
C LEU A 282 7.82 -1.71 14.86
N MET A 283 7.91 -1.94 16.16
CA MET A 283 8.48 -3.14 16.77
C MET A 283 7.38 -3.84 17.57
N LEU A 284 6.92 -4.98 17.04
CA LEU A 284 6.05 -5.88 17.78
C LEU A 284 6.84 -6.62 18.86
N ARG A 285 6.14 -7.07 19.91
CA ARG A 285 6.77 -7.82 21.01
C ARG A 285 7.33 -9.14 20.50
N ASP A 286 8.44 -9.59 21.08
CA ASP A 286 8.96 -10.92 20.83
C ASP A 286 7.88 -11.98 21.10
N HIS A 287 7.92 -13.07 20.34
CA HIS A 287 6.93 -14.16 20.39
C HIS A 287 5.50 -13.76 20.01
N SER A 288 5.28 -12.55 19.45
CA SER A 288 3.97 -12.18 18.89
C SER A 288 3.54 -13.18 17.81
N HIS A 289 2.26 -13.54 17.83
CA HIS A 289 1.68 -14.45 16.85
C HIS A 289 1.43 -13.76 15.51
N CYS A 290 1.87 -14.39 14.44
CA CYS A 290 1.75 -13.95 13.06
C CYS A 290 1.34 -15.12 12.17
N GLU A 291 0.99 -14.82 10.93
CA GLU A 291 0.61 -15.78 9.90
C GLU A 291 1.46 -15.55 8.65
N VAL A 292 2.03 -16.64 8.12
CA VAL A 292 2.64 -16.63 6.79
C VAL A 292 1.69 -17.32 5.81
N SER A 293 1.47 -16.74 4.64
CA SER A 293 0.59 -17.31 3.62
C SER A 293 1.19 -17.27 2.21
N GLY A 294 0.82 -18.24 1.39
CA GLY A 294 1.39 -18.40 0.05
C GLY A 294 1.01 -19.69 -0.66
N TYR A 295 1.60 -19.87 -1.85
CA TYR A 295 1.41 -21.02 -2.74
C TYR A 295 2.69 -21.86 -2.87
N GLY A 296 3.64 -21.68 -1.95
CA GLY A 296 4.94 -22.34 -1.98
C GLY A 296 4.88 -23.85 -1.81
N LYS A 297 6.06 -24.45 -1.89
CA LYS A 297 6.27 -25.88 -1.70
C LYS A 297 5.94 -26.27 -0.27
N GLN A 298 5.37 -27.45 -0.09
CA GLN A 298 5.02 -27.97 1.25
C GLN A 298 6.24 -28.48 2.03
N SER A 299 7.36 -28.75 1.33
CA SER A 299 8.63 -29.15 1.91
C SER A 299 9.75 -28.90 0.90
N LYS A 300 11.01 -28.90 1.37
CA LYS A 300 12.20 -28.80 0.50
C LYS A 300 12.29 -29.94 -0.52
N THR A 301 11.69 -31.10 -0.22
CA THR A 301 11.65 -32.29 -1.09
C THR A 301 10.46 -32.31 -2.06
N ALA A 302 9.48 -31.41 -1.89
CA ALA A 302 8.33 -31.35 -2.78
C ALA A 302 8.76 -30.93 -4.20
N ILE A 303 8.37 -31.74 -5.19
CA ILE A 303 8.70 -31.50 -6.60
C ILE A 303 7.88 -30.32 -7.15
N TYR A 304 6.62 -30.20 -6.74
CA TYR A 304 5.67 -29.21 -7.23
C TYR A 304 5.30 -28.17 -6.17
N TYR A 305 5.02 -26.93 -6.60
CA TYR A 305 4.41 -25.89 -5.76
C TYR A 305 3.01 -26.30 -5.31
N SER A 306 2.56 -25.78 -4.15
CA SER A 306 1.18 -25.98 -3.74
C SER A 306 0.25 -25.33 -4.74
N ARG A 307 -0.68 -26.11 -5.30
CA ARG A 307 -1.72 -25.56 -6.19
C ARG A 307 -2.75 -24.75 -5.44
N VAL A 308 -2.82 -24.88 -4.11
CA VAL A 308 -3.84 -24.26 -3.26
C VAL A 308 -3.15 -23.34 -2.25
N LEU A 309 -3.81 -22.22 -1.95
CA LEU A 309 -3.37 -21.27 -0.93
C LEU A 309 -3.27 -21.94 0.44
N LYS A 310 -2.17 -21.65 1.14
CA LYS A 310 -1.93 -22.11 2.50
C LYS A 310 -1.63 -20.94 3.41
N SER A 311 -1.88 -21.15 4.70
CA SER A 311 -1.46 -20.25 5.76
C SER A 311 -0.97 -21.07 6.95
N ALA A 312 0.07 -20.60 7.62
CA ALA A 312 0.62 -21.22 8.81
C ALA A 312 0.83 -20.16 9.91
N ASN A 313 0.51 -20.55 11.15
CA ASN A 313 0.79 -19.73 12.32
C ASN A 313 2.27 -19.82 12.67
N VAL A 314 2.88 -18.67 12.90
CA VAL A 314 4.27 -18.53 13.32
C VAL A 314 4.36 -17.51 14.46
N GLN A 315 5.47 -17.52 15.18
CA GLN A 315 5.79 -16.54 16.21
C GLN A 315 7.06 -15.79 15.83
N LEU A 316 7.09 -14.50 16.15
CA LEU A 316 8.30 -13.70 16.01
C LEU A 316 9.40 -14.22 16.95
N ILE A 317 10.62 -14.27 16.43
CA ILE A 317 11.80 -14.67 17.19
C ILE A 317 12.58 -13.41 17.58
N PRO A 318 13.06 -13.32 18.83
CA PRO A 318 13.92 -12.22 19.26
C PRO A 318 15.10 -12.00 18.31
N GLN A 319 15.38 -10.75 17.99
CA GLN A 319 16.42 -10.37 17.02
C GLN A 319 17.81 -10.93 17.41
N SER A 320 18.15 -10.92 18.70
CA SER A 320 19.41 -11.48 19.22
C SER A 320 19.50 -12.99 19.00
N THR A 321 18.42 -13.70 19.32
CA THR A 321 18.30 -15.15 19.10
C THR A 321 18.40 -15.49 17.63
N CYS A 322 17.71 -14.75 16.75
CA CYS A 322 17.80 -15.03 15.32
C CYS A 322 19.21 -14.79 14.76
N LYS A 323 19.88 -13.71 15.16
CA LYS A 323 21.29 -13.49 14.80
C LYS A 323 22.19 -14.63 15.28
N GLY A 324 21.92 -15.18 16.47
CA GLY A 324 22.66 -16.34 17.00
C GLY A 324 22.48 -17.63 16.19
N TYR A 325 21.35 -17.81 15.50
CA TYR A 325 21.11 -18.99 14.64
C TYR A 325 21.83 -18.94 13.29
N TYR A 326 22.26 -17.75 12.87
CA TYR A 326 22.92 -17.54 11.59
C TYR A 326 24.33 -17.00 11.81
N GLU A 327 25.33 -17.88 11.66
CA GLU A 327 26.75 -17.51 11.75
C GLU A 327 27.10 -16.42 10.73
N GLY A 328 27.94 -15.45 11.13
CA GLY A 328 28.50 -14.44 10.23
C GLY A 328 27.62 -13.22 9.94
N HIS A 329 26.71 -12.82 10.86
CA HIS A 329 25.94 -11.56 10.79
C HIS A 329 25.04 -11.36 9.56
N LYS A 330 24.61 -12.44 8.88
CA LYS A 330 23.73 -12.33 7.70
C LYS A 330 22.37 -11.68 8.00
N VAL A 331 21.88 -11.81 9.24
CA VAL A 331 20.63 -11.19 9.68
C VAL A 331 20.91 -9.83 10.31
N ASN A 332 20.34 -8.76 9.73
CA ASN A 332 20.50 -7.39 10.19
C ASN A 332 19.16 -6.78 10.67
N GLU A 333 19.16 -5.49 11.03
CA GLU A 333 17.98 -4.78 11.57
C GLU A 333 16.86 -4.55 10.55
N ASN A 334 17.14 -4.71 9.26
CA ASN A 334 16.17 -4.67 8.18
C ASN A 334 15.48 -6.02 7.96
N MET A 335 15.86 -7.03 8.75
CA MET A 335 15.29 -8.36 8.72
C MET A 335 14.63 -8.69 10.07
N LEU A 336 13.80 -9.71 10.03
CA LEU A 336 13.20 -10.34 11.20
C LEU A 336 13.07 -11.84 10.95
N CYS A 337 12.84 -12.58 12.02
CA CYS A 337 12.68 -14.02 11.92
C CYS A 337 11.39 -14.46 12.59
N ALA A 338 10.77 -15.49 12.02
CA ALA A 338 9.60 -16.12 12.59
C ALA A 338 9.68 -17.63 12.38
N SER A 339 9.09 -18.40 13.30
CA SER A 339 8.97 -19.85 13.15
C SER A 339 7.66 -20.35 13.72
N GLY A 340 7.20 -21.50 13.23
CA GLY A 340 6.14 -22.26 13.86
C GLY A 340 6.55 -22.86 15.21
N SER A 341 5.55 -23.30 15.97
CA SER A 341 5.75 -24.07 17.19
C SER A 341 6.56 -25.34 16.92
N GLU A 342 7.51 -25.64 17.81
CA GLU A 342 8.36 -26.85 17.75
C GLU A 342 9.11 -27.05 16.42
N TRP A 343 9.37 -25.98 15.65
CA TRP A 343 10.02 -26.06 14.34
C TRP A 343 9.25 -26.89 13.30
N LYS A 344 7.95 -27.14 13.52
CA LYS A 344 7.13 -27.99 12.64
C LYS A 344 6.57 -27.25 11.41
N THR A 345 6.55 -25.92 11.43
CA THR A 345 6.05 -25.08 10.31
C THR A 345 6.95 -23.87 10.05
N ASP A 346 7.17 -23.56 8.77
CA ASP A 346 8.02 -22.46 8.31
C ASP A 346 7.68 -22.12 6.85
N SER A 347 8.07 -20.93 6.40
CA SER A 347 7.99 -20.56 4.98
C SER A 347 8.94 -21.43 4.15
N CYS A 348 8.51 -21.80 2.93
CA CYS A 348 9.30 -22.67 2.07
C CYS A 348 9.48 -22.08 0.66
N SER A 349 10.28 -22.75 -0.17
CA SER A 349 10.50 -22.33 -1.57
C SER A 349 9.19 -22.11 -2.30
N GLY A 350 8.96 -20.92 -2.86
CA GLY A 350 7.73 -20.54 -3.57
C GLY A 350 6.75 -19.69 -2.76
N ASP A 351 6.99 -19.47 -1.46
CA ASP A 351 6.33 -18.40 -0.70
C ASP A 351 7.07 -17.07 -0.84
N SER A 352 8.22 -17.03 -1.53
CA SER A 352 9.05 -15.85 -1.79
C SER A 352 8.21 -14.65 -2.21
N GLY A 353 8.39 -13.52 -1.52
CA GLY A 353 7.61 -12.30 -1.76
C GLY A 353 6.22 -12.29 -1.11
N GLY A 354 5.74 -13.41 -0.57
CA GLY A 354 4.48 -13.52 0.15
C GLY A 354 4.50 -12.82 1.51
N PRO A 355 3.31 -12.60 2.11
CA PRO A 355 3.17 -11.85 3.35
C PRO A 355 3.51 -12.67 4.60
N LEU A 356 4.19 -12.02 5.54
CA LEU A 356 4.08 -12.30 6.97
C LEU A 356 3.17 -11.25 7.60
N THR A 357 1.96 -11.67 7.98
CA THR A 357 0.95 -10.78 8.57
C THR A 357 0.84 -10.96 10.08
N CYS A 358 0.68 -9.88 10.83
CA CYS A 358 0.51 -9.92 12.28
C CYS A 358 -0.71 -9.09 12.68
N MET A 359 -1.36 -9.44 13.79
CA MET A 359 -2.47 -8.63 14.33
C MET A 359 -1.91 -7.44 15.11
N SER A 360 -2.35 -6.23 14.78
CA SER A 360 -1.99 -4.99 15.49
C SER A 360 -3.19 -4.04 15.51
N ASN A 361 -3.57 -3.56 16.70
CA ASN A 361 -4.72 -2.66 16.90
C ASN A 361 -6.03 -3.13 16.21
N GLY A 362 -6.31 -4.44 16.30
CA GLY A 362 -7.52 -5.04 15.73
C GLY A 362 -7.51 -5.19 14.20
N ARG A 363 -6.37 -5.00 13.53
CA ARG A 363 -6.21 -5.19 12.08
C ARG A 363 -4.99 -6.05 11.76
N MET A 364 -5.04 -6.72 10.61
CA MET A 364 -3.87 -7.41 10.08
C MET A 364 -2.92 -6.40 9.43
N VAL A 365 -1.64 -6.45 9.80
CA VAL A 365 -0.58 -5.62 9.22
C VAL A 365 0.46 -6.50 8.53
N LEU A 366 1.02 -6.02 7.42
CA LEU A 366 2.11 -6.66 6.70
C LEU A 366 3.43 -6.36 7.42
N TYR A 367 3.82 -7.23 8.35
CA TYR A 367 5.00 -6.99 9.18
C TYR A 367 6.29 -7.46 8.51
N GLY A 368 6.21 -8.50 7.67
CA GLY A 368 7.35 -9.02 6.92
C GLY A 368 7.01 -9.48 5.51
N ILE A 369 8.04 -9.62 4.68
CA ILE A 369 7.98 -10.22 3.34
C ILE A 369 8.86 -11.48 3.37
N VAL A 370 8.34 -12.61 2.92
CA VAL A 370 9.11 -13.87 2.83
C VAL A 370 10.31 -13.66 1.90
N SER A 371 11.53 -13.84 2.43
CA SER A 371 12.77 -13.52 1.73
C SER A 371 13.66 -14.76 1.53
N TRP A 372 14.24 -15.32 2.60
CA TRP A 372 15.15 -16.48 2.51
C TRP A 372 15.14 -17.34 3.78
N GLY A 373 15.81 -18.49 3.74
CA GLY A 373 15.98 -19.39 4.89
C GLY A 373 16.84 -20.62 4.57
N ASP A 374 17.43 -21.25 5.59
CA ASP A 374 18.27 -22.45 5.46
C ASP A 374 17.43 -23.74 5.35
N GLY A 375 16.50 -23.79 4.38
CA GLY A 375 15.51 -24.84 4.23
C GLY A 375 14.17 -24.48 4.88
N CYS A 376 13.20 -25.40 4.78
CA CYS A 376 11.86 -25.19 5.28
C CYS A 376 11.70 -25.93 6.61
N ALA A 377 11.43 -25.20 7.70
CA ALA A 377 11.09 -25.73 9.01
C ALA A 377 12.22 -26.55 9.62
N LYS A 378 13.45 -26.06 9.46
CA LYS A 378 14.63 -26.68 10.08
C LYS A 378 14.78 -26.17 11.50
N GLU A 379 15.01 -27.10 12.43
CA GLU A 379 15.26 -26.75 13.83
C GLU A 379 16.40 -25.72 13.95
N ARG A 380 16.17 -24.68 14.75
CA ARG A 380 17.10 -23.56 14.98
C ARG A 380 17.51 -22.81 13.70
N LYS A 381 16.69 -22.87 12.65
CA LYS A 381 16.88 -22.16 11.38
C LYS A 381 15.55 -21.57 10.90
N PRO A 382 15.08 -20.51 11.56
CA PRO A 382 13.77 -19.92 11.26
C PRO A 382 13.76 -19.19 9.92
N GLY A 383 12.60 -19.08 9.28
CA GLY A 383 12.42 -18.22 8.11
C GLY A 383 12.86 -16.79 8.38
N VAL A 384 13.55 -16.19 7.40
CA VAL A 384 14.02 -14.80 7.44
C VAL A 384 13.17 -13.97 6.49
N TYR A 385 12.69 -12.85 7.02
CA TYR A 385 11.75 -11.97 6.34
C TYR A 385 12.33 -10.56 6.29
N THR A 386 12.06 -9.84 5.19
CA THR A 386 12.33 -8.40 5.11
C THR A 386 11.36 -7.68 6.05
N ARG A 387 11.87 -6.85 6.98
CA ARG A 387 11.08 -6.10 7.97
C ARG A 387 10.44 -4.87 7.34
N VAL A 388 9.15 -4.92 7.03
CA VAL A 388 8.45 -3.87 6.26
C VAL A 388 8.46 -2.51 6.96
N SER A 389 8.40 -2.49 8.30
CA SER A 389 8.41 -1.23 9.06
C SER A 389 9.67 -0.38 8.87
N ARG A 390 10.78 -0.96 8.37
CA ARG A 390 12.02 -0.23 8.02
C ARG A 390 12.00 0.41 6.63
N TYR A 391 11.06 0.00 5.77
CA TYR A 391 10.98 0.45 4.39
C TYR A 391 9.78 1.38 4.12
N ILE A 392 9.04 1.78 5.15
CA ILE A 392 7.89 2.67 5.01
C ILE A 392 8.24 3.97 4.26
N PRO A 393 9.34 4.69 4.58
CA PRO A 393 9.70 5.88 3.82
C PRO A 393 10.01 5.60 2.35
N TRP A 394 10.64 4.47 2.05
CA TRP A 394 10.94 4.04 0.67
C TRP A 394 9.67 3.68 -0.11
N ILE A 395 8.72 3.00 0.55
CA ILE A 395 7.41 2.66 -0.01
C ILE A 395 6.64 3.93 -0.34
N ASP A 396 6.50 4.84 0.63
CA ASP A 396 5.75 6.10 0.47
C ASP A 396 6.35 6.97 -0.64
N THR A 397 7.68 7.12 -0.67
CA THR A 397 8.40 7.88 -1.70
C THR A 397 8.13 7.31 -3.10
N ASN A 398 8.23 6.00 -3.27
CA ASN A 398 8.07 5.39 -4.59
C ASN A 398 6.63 5.36 -5.09
N MET A 399 5.67 5.36 -4.18
CA MET A 399 4.25 5.36 -4.51
C MET A 399 3.69 6.76 -4.73
N ASN A 400 4.52 7.81 -4.62
CA ASN A 400 4.17 9.23 -4.78
C ASN A 400 2.91 9.60 -3.96
N ARG A 401 2.76 8.99 -2.78
CA ARG A 401 1.58 9.18 -1.93
C ARG A 401 1.83 10.34 -0.99
N ILE A 402 0.94 11.34 -1.04
CA ILE A 402 0.61 12.07 0.19
C ILE A 402 0.14 11.03 1.21
N HIS A 403 0.60 11.12 2.46
CA HIS A 403 0.31 10.24 3.59
C HIS A 403 -1.19 9.91 3.81
N PHE A 404 -1.77 9.08 2.95
CA PHE A 404 -3.10 8.53 3.13
C PHE A 404 -3.02 7.51 4.27
N LYS A 405 -3.45 7.91 5.47
CA LYS A 405 -3.50 7.03 6.66
C LYS A 405 -4.48 5.86 6.54
N SER A 406 -5.07 5.65 5.37
CA SER A 406 -5.90 4.49 5.06
C SER A 406 -5.15 3.17 4.95
N PHE A 407 -3.82 3.24 4.80
CA PHE A 407 -2.93 2.08 4.76
C PHE A 407 -2.46 1.63 6.14
N TYR A 408 -2.53 2.47 7.16
CA TYR A 408 -2.05 2.14 8.49
C TYR A 408 -3.20 1.70 9.39
N PRO A 409 -2.97 0.80 10.36
CA PRO A 409 -3.96 0.57 11.40
C PRO A 409 -4.28 1.89 12.13
N PRO A 410 -5.53 2.08 12.59
CA PRO A 410 -5.87 3.23 13.42
C PRO A 410 -4.96 3.26 14.66
N LYS A 411 -4.50 4.47 15.00
CA LYS A 411 -3.68 4.70 16.20
C LYS A 411 -4.49 4.41 17.45
#